data_AF-A0A109LG10-F1
#
_entry.id   AF-A0A109LG10-F1
#
_cell.length_a   1.000
_cell.length_b   1.000
_cell.length_c   1.000
_cell.angle_alpha   90.00
_cell.angle_beta   90.00
_cell.angle_gamma   90.00
#
_symmetry.space_group_name_H-M   'P 1'
#
loop_
_entity.id
_entity.type
_entity.pdbx_description
1 polymer ?
#
loop_
_entity_poly.entity_id
_entity_poly.type
_entity_poly.pdbx_seq_one_letter_code
_entity_poly.pdbx_strand_id
1 'polypeptide(L)'
;MALGFTPVVELYGANAALFNERLLEWEHTDAAGFVSDQLKLTLDIEGLEGLPDLGGKIGLRIGYLESGLVDKGVFKITQRTPSMFP
;
A
#
# COMPACT_ATOMS: atom_id res chain seq x y z
N MET A 1 13.55 -21.95 -12.61
CA MET A 1 12.52 -22.38 -11.63
C MET A 1 12.06 -21.13 -10.91
N ALA A 2 10.97 -20.50 -11.36
CA ALA A 2 10.23 -19.63 -10.45
C ALA A 2 9.51 -20.59 -9.49
N LEU A 3 9.77 -20.50 -8.18
CA LEU A 3 8.84 -21.12 -7.24
C LEU A 3 7.47 -20.53 -7.60
N GLY A 4 6.48 -21.37 -7.92
CA GLY A 4 5.18 -20.97 -8.47
C GLY A 4 4.31 -20.22 -7.46
N PHE A 5 4.81 -19.09 -6.98
CA PHE A 5 4.20 -18.19 -6.03
C PHE A 5 4.28 -16.79 -6.61
N THR A 6 3.12 -16.25 -6.95
CA THR A 6 2.97 -14.92 -7.53
C THR A 6 2.61 -13.95 -6.40
N PRO A 7 3.54 -13.11 -5.92
CA PRO A 7 3.25 -12.20 -4.82
C PRO A 7 2.21 -11.18 -5.27
N VAL A 8 1.22 -10.95 -4.42
CA VAL A 8 0.15 -10.00 -4.66
C VAL A 8 0.02 -9.11 -3.42
N VAL A 9 -0.10 -7.82 -3.69
CA VAL A 9 -0.51 -6.81 -2.73
C VAL A 9 -1.86 -6.27 -3.18
N GLU A 10 -2.81 -6.16 -2.25
CA GLU A 10 -4.11 -5.55 -2.47
C GLU A 10 -4.33 -4.48 -1.42
N LEU A 11 -4.54 -3.25 -1.90
CA LEU A 11 -4.96 -2.13 -1.09
C LEU A 11 -6.48 -1.98 -1.17
N TYR A 12 -7.18 -1.83 -0.05
CA TYR A 12 -8.64 -1.70 -0.04
C TYR A 12 -9.12 -0.50 0.76
N GLY A 13 -10.39 -0.13 0.57
CA GLY A 13 -10.99 1.06 1.20
C GLY A 13 -11.10 2.25 0.26
N ALA A 14 -10.95 3.46 0.80
CA ALA A 14 -11.05 4.68 0.01
C ALA A 14 -9.91 4.77 -1.01
N ASN A 15 -10.21 5.15 -2.24
CA ASN A 15 -9.23 5.27 -3.34
C ASN A 15 -8.50 3.96 -3.69
N ALA A 16 -9.03 2.79 -3.32
CA ALA A 16 -8.40 1.49 -3.62
C ALA A 16 -8.08 1.30 -5.12
N ALA A 17 -8.99 1.67 -6.02
CA ALA A 17 -8.76 1.57 -7.46
C ALA A 17 -7.51 2.36 -7.90
N LEU A 18 -7.40 3.61 -7.44
CA LEU A 18 -6.25 4.46 -7.69
C LEU A 18 -4.96 3.84 -7.13
N PHE A 19 -5.00 3.40 -5.88
CA PHE A 19 -3.82 2.87 -5.22
C PHE A 19 -3.30 1.61 -5.90
N ASN A 20 -4.15 0.64 -6.24
CA ASN A 20 -3.68 -0.60 -6.86
C ASN A 20 -3.23 -0.40 -8.32
N GLU A 21 -3.82 0.55 -9.06
CA GLU A 21 -3.40 0.85 -10.43
C GLU A 21 -2.03 1.56 -10.48
N ARG A 22 -1.76 2.42 -9.50
CA ARG A 22 -0.61 3.34 -9.51
C ARG A 22 0.51 2.96 -8.54
N LEU A 23 0.41 1.83 -7.85
CA LEU A 23 1.42 1.40 -6.89
C LEU A 23 2.73 1.04 -7.59
N LEU A 24 3.78 1.79 -7.30
CA LEU A 24 5.14 1.52 -7.76
C LEU A 24 5.92 0.68 -6.75
N GLU A 25 5.82 1.05 -5.47
CA GLU A 25 6.52 0.40 -4.38
C GLU A 25 5.66 0.47 -3.11
N TRP A 26 5.77 -0.56 -2.27
CA TRP A 26 5.18 -0.57 -0.95
C TRP A 26 6.17 -1.16 0.06
N GLU A 27 6.09 -0.68 1.29
CA GLU A 27 6.85 -1.19 2.43
C GLU A 27 5.91 -1.27 3.64
N HIS A 28 5.88 -2.44 4.27
CA HIS A 28 5.15 -2.67 5.51
C HIS A 28 6.15 -3.04 6.61
N THR A 29 6.23 -2.19 7.64
CA THR A 29 7.05 -2.42 8.83
C THR A 29 6.15 -2.80 10.00
N ASP A 30 6.29 -4.06 10.43
CA ASP A 30 5.67 -4.57 11.66
C ASP A 30 6.57 -4.15 12.84
N ALA A 31 6.04 -3.30 13.72
CA ALA A 31 6.81 -2.71 14.80
C ALA A 31 6.39 -3.30 16.14
N ALA A 32 7.34 -3.90 16.86
CA ALA A 32 7.10 -4.40 18.21
C ALA A 32 7.23 -3.29 19.28
N GLY A 33 6.36 -3.31 20.29
CA GLY A 33 6.45 -2.43 21.47
C GLY A 33 5.48 -1.24 21.42
N PHE A 34 5.99 -0.01 21.58
CA PHE A 34 5.18 1.22 21.68
C PHE A 34 5.02 1.97 20.35
N VAL A 35 5.56 1.43 19.26
CA VAL A 35 5.51 2.05 17.94
C VAL A 35 4.45 1.33 17.12
N SER A 36 3.57 2.07 16.47
CA SER A 36 2.58 1.51 15.56
C SER A 36 3.22 0.99 14.29
N ASP A 37 2.58 -0.01 13.68
CA ASP A 37 2.94 -0.50 12.34
C ASP A 37 2.91 0.63 11.32
N GLN A 38 3.81 0.56 10.35
CA GLN A 38 3.96 1.58 9.33
C GLN A 38 3.76 0.98 7.95
N LEU A 39 2.96 1.66 7.14
CA LEU A 39 2.76 1.37 5.73
C LEU A 39 3.19 2.58 4.91
N LYS A 40 4.20 2.39 4.06
CA LYS A 40 4.68 3.38 3.12
C LYS A 40 4.32 2.93 1.71
N LEU A 41 3.72 3.84 0.95
CA LEU A 41 3.32 3.61 -0.45
C LEU A 41 3.97 4.67 -1.33
N THR A 42 4.55 4.23 -2.43
CA THR A 42 5.06 5.08 -3.50
C THR A 42 4.14 4.90 -4.69
N LEU A 43 3.51 5.99 -5.12
CA LEU A 43 2.50 5.99 -6.17
C LEU A 43 2.99 6.81 -7.35
N ASP A 44 2.68 6.35 -8.56
CA ASP A 44 2.72 7.19 -9.75
C ASP A 44 1.58 8.22 -9.67
N ILE A 45 1.93 9.51 -9.69
CA ILE A 45 0.95 10.61 -9.62
C ILE A 45 0.81 11.35 -10.94
N GLU A 46 1.47 10.89 -12.01
CA GLU A 46 1.39 11.55 -13.31
C GLU A 46 -0.04 11.51 -13.85
N GLY A 47 -0.58 12.69 -14.16
CA GLY A 47 -1.93 12.82 -14.70
C GLY A 47 -3.07 12.65 -13.69
N LEU A 48 -2.79 12.60 -12.38
CA LEU A 48 -3.84 12.56 -11.36
C LEU A 48 -4.41 13.94 -11.06
N GLU A 49 -5.74 14.05 -11.13
CA GLU A 49 -6.48 15.28 -10.78
C GLU A 49 -6.70 15.44 -9.26
N GLY A 50 -6.24 14.49 -8.45
CA GLY A 50 -6.40 14.52 -7.00
C GLY A 50 -5.48 13.57 -6.27
N LEU A 51 -5.11 13.94 -5.04
CA LEU A 51 -4.33 13.11 -4.13
C LEU A 51 -5.24 12.51 -3.05
N PRO A 52 -4.93 11.31 -2.53
CA PRO A 52 -5.69 10.73 -1.43
C PRO A 52 -5.71 11.64 -0.21
N ASP A 53 -6.84 11.72 0.49
CA ASP A 53 -7.02 12.59 1.65
C ASP A 53 -6.11 12.22 2.83
N LEU A 54 -5.51 13.26 3.44
CA LEU A 54 -4.88 13.10 4.75
C LEU A 54 -5.94 12.72 5.79
N GLY A 55 -5.64 11.70 6.57
CA GLY A 55 -6.57 11.11 7.53
C GLY A 55 -7.49 10.03 6.96
N GLY A 56 -7.45 9.79 5.65
CA GLY A 56 -8.11 8.65 5.02
C GLY A 56 -7.60 7.32 5.59
N LYS A 57 -8.45 6.29 5.51
CA LYS A 57 -8.11 4.94 5.96
C LYS A 57 -7.90 4.02 4.76
N ILE A 58 -6.86 3.21 4.82
CA ILE A 58 -6.50 2.24 3.78
C ILE A 58 -6.19 0.90 4.43
N GLY A 59 -6.78 -0.16 3.90
CA GLY A 59 -6.49 -1.53 4.32
C GLY A 59 -5.42 -2.16 3.44
N LEU A 60 -4.63 -3.05 4.02
CA LEU A 60 -3.58 -3.79 3.32
C LEU A 60 -3.84 -5.30 3.40
N ARG A 61 -3.75 -5.97 2.26
CA ARG A 61 -3.65 -7.44 2.20
C ARG A 61 -2.45 -7.83 1.36
N ILE A 62 -1.71 -8.82 1.85
CA ILE A 62 -0.54 -9.33 1.14
C ILE A 62 -0.56 -10.85 1.15
N GLY A 63 -0.01 -11.45 0.11
CA GLY A 63 0.11 -12.89 0.02
C GLY A 63 0.55 -13.33 -1.36
N TYR A 64 0.15 -14.53 -1.73
CA TYR A 64 0.40 -15.08 -3.04
C TYR A 64 -0.92 -15.43 -3.72
N LEU A 65 -1.00 -15.26 -5.04
CA LEU A 65 -2.21 -15.58 -5.80
C LEU A 65 -2.67 -17.03 -5.55
N GLU A 66 -1.73 -17.95 -5.36
CA GLU A 66 -1.93 -19.38 -5.21
C GLU A 66 -2.39 -19.79 -3.80
N SER A 67 -1.96 -19.06 -2.75
CA SER A 67 -2.31 -19.35 -1.36
C SER A 67 -3.40 -18.45 -0.78
N GLY A 68 -3.74 -17.37 -1.50
CA GLY A 68 -4.61 -16.31 -1.03
C GLY A 68 -3.87 -15.18 -0.29
N LEU A 69 -4.64 -14.14 0.00
CA LEU A 69 -4.18 -12.92 0.65
C LEU A 69 -4.49 -12.95 2.15
N VAL A 70 -3.57 -12.42 2.96
CA VAL A 70 -3.74 -12.25 4.40
C VAL A 70 -3.96 -10.77 4.69
N ASP A 71 -5.01 -10.48 5.46
CA ASP A 71 -5.30 -9.14 5.92
C ASP A 71 -4.28 -8.69 6.98
N LYS A 72 -3.68 -7.52 6.75
CA LYS A 72 -2.68 -6.89 7.62
C LYS A 72 -3.26 -5.71 8.40
N GLY A 73 -4.57 -5.52 8.34
CA GLY A 73 -5.26 -4.45 9.05
C GLY A 73 -5.36 -3.15 8.24
N VAL A 74 -5.73 -2.10 8.96
CA VAL A 74 -6.10 -0.79 8.42
C VAL A 74 -5.19 0.30 8.97
N PHE A 75 -4.65 1.08 8.04
CA PHE A 75 -3.73 2.19 8.30
C PHE A 75 -4.42 3.52 8.04
N LYS A 76 -3.97 4.56 8.74
CA LYS A 76 -4.41 5.94 8.52
C LYS A 76 -3.33 6.69 7.75
N ILE A 77 -3.72 7.41 6.70
CA ILE A 77 -2.80 8.25 5.94
C ILE A 77 -2.44 9.47 6.79
N THR A 78 -1.23 9.51 7.32
CA THR A 78 -0.75 10.59 8.20
C THR A 78 0.13 11.60 7.47
N GLN A 79 0.82 11.17 6.41
CA GLN A 79 1.77 12.00 5.67
C GLN A 79 1.68 11.73 4.18
N ARG A 80 1.95 12.78 3.37
CA ARG A 80 2.17 12.68 1.93
C ARG A 80 3.45 13.44 1.61
N THR A 81 4.37 12.81 0.90
CA THR A 81 5.63 13.43 0.52
C THR A 81 5.75 13.36 -1.00
N PRO A 82 5.75 14.50 -1.70
CA PRO A 82 6.04 14.49 -3.14
C PRO A 82 7.50 14.05 -3.32
N SER A 83 7.71 13.04 -4.15
CA SER A 83 9.05 12.61 -4.54
C SER A 83 9.22 12.92 -6.02
N MET A 84 10.20 13.75 -6.33
CA MET A 84 10.69 13.91 -7.70
C MET A 84 11.76 12.83 -7.84
N PHE A 85 11.46 11.75 -8.57
CA PHE A 85 12.53 10.84 -9.00
C PHE A 85 13.56 11.67 -9.81
N PRO A 86 14.87 11.56 -9.53
CA PRO A 86 15.91 12.16 -10.35
C PRO A 86 16.07 11.47 -11.70
#